data_AF-A0A418Y5N2-F1
#
_entry.id   AF-A0A418Y5N2-F1
#
_cell.length_a   1.000
_cell.length_b   1.000
_cell.length_c   1.000
_cell.angle_alpha   90.00
_cell.angle_beta   90.00
_cell.angle_gamma   90.00
#
_symmetry.space_group_name_H-M   'P 1'
#
loop_
_entity.id
_entity.type
_entity.pdbx_description
1 polymer ?
#
loop_
_entity_poly.entity_id
_entity_poly.type
_entity_poly.pdbx_seq_one_letter_code
_entity_poly.pdbx_strand_id
1 'polypeptide(L)'
;MNINVAPREPRFEFAFSVRIVLHGAHYFGPSPQGAERVAVYVKEGSFEGPEIRGVVLPDSGADCPLVRPDGVIDFDARYLLKTDDGVLIYMQNRGSTV
;
A
#
# COMPACT_ATOMS: atom_id res chain seq x y z
N MET A 1 -20.65 -10.33 38.03
CA MET A 1 -20.81 -8.92 37.65
C MET A 1 -20.33 -8.81 36.20
N ASN A 2 -21.24 -8.64 35.25
CA ASN A 2 -20.88 -8.61 33.83
C ASN A 2 -20.66 -7.15 33.42
N ILE A 3 -19.43 -6.80 33.04
CA ILE A 3 -19.13 -5.49 32.46
C ILE A 3 -19.52 -5.56 30.99
N ASN A 4 -20.61 -4.89 30.63
CA ASN A 4 -21.01 -4.70 29.24
C ASN A 4 -20.31 -3.45 28.69
N VAL A 5 -19.19 -3.62 28.00
CA VAL A 5 -18.52 -2.53 27.27
C VAL A 5 -19.07 -2.52 25.86
N ALA A 6 -19.98 -1.60 25.56
CA ALA A 6 -20.41 -1.38 24.18
C ALA A 6 -19.18 -0.98 23.32
N PRO A 7 -19.07 -1.45 22.06
CA PRO A 7 -17.97 -1.05 21.19
C PRO A 7 -17.95 0.47 21.03
N ARG A 8 -16.79 1.09 21.25
CA ARG A 8 -16.62 2.51 20.93
C ARG A 8 -16.47 2.67 19.42
N GLU A 9 -17.22 3.59 18.85
CA GLU A 9 -17.08 3.95 17.44
C GLU A 9 -15.67 4.54 17.18
N PRO A 10 -14.99 4.10 16.10
CA PRO A 10 -13.72 4.68 15.73
C PRO A 10 -13.92 6.13 15.28
N ARG A 11 -13.01 7.02 15.70
CA ARG A 11 -12.89 8.37 15.16
C ARG A 11 -11.71 8.38 14.20
N PHE A 12 -11.85 9.10 13.11
CA PHE A 12 -10.80 9.23 12.10
C PHE A 12 -10.20 10.63 12.16
N GLU A 13 -8.88 10.68 12.04
CA GLU A 13 -8.12 11.90 11.80
C GLU A 13 -7.18 11.65 10.63
N PHE A 14 -6.86 12.72 9.90
CA PHE A 14 -5.95 12.64 8.77
C PHE A 14 -4.52 12.46 9.28
N ALA A 15 -3.92 11.31 8.99
CA ALA A 15 -2.54 11.01 9.38
C ALA A 15 -1.53 11.57 8.36
N PHE A 16 -1.63 11.17 7.10
CA PHE A 16 -0.76 11.62 6.01
C PHE A 16 -1.31 11.20 4.63
N SER A 17 -0.70 11.73 3.58
CA SER A 17 -0.86 11.30 2.20
C SER A 17 0.46 10.81 1.63
N VAL A 18 0.43 9.84 0.73
CA VAL A 18 1.60 9.31 0.03
C VAL A 18 1.38 9.39 -1.48
N ARG A 19 2.39 9.83 -2.22
CA ARG A 19 2.41 9.88 -3.69
C ARG A 19 3.61 9.08 -4.18
N ILE A 20 3.35 8.11 -5.04
CA ILE A 20 4.37 7.18 -5.53
C ILE A 20 4.37 7.18 -7.04
N VAL A 21 5.55 7.31 -7.63
CA VAL A 21 5.79 7.06 -9.04
C VAL A 21 6.22 5.60 -9.17
N LEU A 22 5.43 4.83 -9.91
CA LEU A 22 5.71 3.42 -10.19
C LEU A 22 6.28 3.25 -11.60
N HIS A 23 7.07 2.20 -11.81
CA HIS A 23 7.67 1.87 -13.11
C HIS A 23 7.86 0.37 -13.31
N GLY A 24 8.17 -0.03 -14.54
CA GLY A 24 8.61 -1.40 -14.84
C GLY A 24 7.55 -2.47 -14.56
N ALA A 25 6.35 -2.34 -15.14
CA ALA A 25 5.31 -3.35 -15.01
C ALA A 25 5.75 -4.68 -15.65
N HIS A 26 5.70 -5.76 -14.87
CA HIS A 26 5.95 -7.13 -15.33
C HIS A 26 4.69 -7.98 -15.13
N TYR A 27 4.22 -8.55 -16.24
CA TYR A 27 3.04 -9.39 -16.29
C TYR A 27 3.48 -10.85 -16.28
N PHE A 28 2.93 -11.63 -15.36
CA PHE A 28 3.26 -13.05 -15.24
C PHE A 28 2.35 -13.95 -16.09
N GLY A 29 1.34 -13.36 -16.72
CA GLY A 29 0.28 -14.09 -17.41
C GLY A 29 -0.76 -14.66 -16.43
N PRO A 30 -1.88 -15.17 -16.98
CA PRO A 30 -2.96 -15.70 -16.16
C PRO A 30 -2.57 -17.04 -15.52
N SER A 31 -2.92 -17.18 -14.24
CA SER A 31 -2.96 -18.45 -13.53
C SER A 31 -4.01 -19.40 -14.13
N PRO A 32 -4.01 -20.70 -13.76
CA PRO A 32 -5.07 -21.62 -14.15
C PRO A 32 -6.48 -21.19 -13.73
N GLN A 33 -6.59 -20.33 -12.72
CA GLN A 33 -7.85 -19.74 -12.25
C GLN A 33 -8.23 -18.46 -13.01
N GLY A 34 -7.45 -18.05 -14.01
CA GLY A 34 -7.67 -16.88 -14.85
C GLY A 34 -7.21 -15.55 -14.24
N ALA A 35 -6.82 -15.53 -12.96
CA ALA A 35 -6.28 -14.32 -12.33
C ALA A 35 -4.83 -14.08 -12.76
N GLU A 36 -4.45 -12.83 -13.00
CA GLU A 36 -3.12 -12.43 -13.44
C GLU A 36 -2.38 -11.67 -12.33
N ARG A 37 -1.15 -12.08 -12.05
CA ARG A 37 -0.24 -11.33 -11.17
C ARG A 37 0.51 -10.30 -12.00
N VAL A 38 0.65 -9.10 -11.47
CA VAL A 38 1.53 -8.05 -12.01
C VAL A 38 2.52 -7.66 -10.91
N ALA A 39 3.73 -7.21 -11.30
CA ALA A 39 4.65 -6.51 -10.42
C ALA A 39 4.96 -5.13 -11.00
N VAL A 40 4.75 -4.06 -10.22
CA VAL A 40 5.07 -2.67 -10.61
C VAL A 40 5.92 -2.05 -9.52
N TYR A 41 7.14 -1.63 -9.86
CA TYR A 41 8.16 -1.25 -8.89
C TYR A 41 8.07 0.21 -8.48
N VAL A 42 8.53 0.50 -7.26
CA VAL A 42 8.67 1.87 -6.76
C VAL A 42 9.88 2.53 -7.40
N LYS A 43 9.63 3.59 -8.17
CA LYS A 43 10.70 4.46 -8.70
C LYS A 43 11.13 5.48 -7.66
N GLU A 44 10.17 6.22 -7.12
CA GLU A 44 10.36 7.27 -6.13
C GLU A 44 9.01 7.67 -5.54
N GLY A 45 9.01 8.44 -4.46
CA GLY A 45 7.79 9.02 -3.93
C GLY A 45 8.05 9.93 -2.74
N SER A 46 6.98 10.58 -2.28
CA SER A 46 6.99 11.40 -1.08
C SER A 46 5.72 11.18 -0.28
N PHE A 47 5.80 11.48 1.01
CA PHE A 47 4.64 11.48 1.88
C PHE A 47 4.69 12.64 2.86
N GLU A 48 3.52 13.15 3.22
CA GLU A 48 3.37 14.31 4.09
C GLU A 48 2.03 14.27 4.83
N GLY A 49 2.09 14.62 6.11
CA GLY A 49 0.97 14.79 7.03
C GLY A 49 1.34 15.72 8.19
N PRO A 50 0.41 16.00 9.12
CA PRO A 50 0.62 16.95 10.20
C PRO A 50 1.81 16.61 11.11
N GLU A 51 2.06 15.32 11.35
CA GLU A 51 3.09 14.83 12.27
C GLU A 51 4.21 14.04 11.58
N ILE A 52 4.17 13.89 10.25
CA ILE A 52 5.10 13.03 9.53
C ILE A 52 5.37 13.54 8.10
N ARG A 53 6.63 13.48 7.68
CA ARG A 53 7.06 13.83 6.32
C ARG A 53 8.28 13.00 5.93
N GLY A 54 8.40 12.70 4.64
CA GLY A 54 9.60 12.10 4.09
C GLY A 54 9.44 11.61 2.66
N VAL A 55 10.26 10.62 2.31
CA VAL A 55 10.36 10.04 0.97
C VAL A 55 10.04 8.55 0.97
N VAL A 56 9.51 8.04 -0.15
CA VAL A 56 9.49 6.61 -0.44
C VAL A 56 10.83 6.26 -1.08
N LEU A 57 11.53 5.28 -0.53
CA LEU A 57 12.84 4.91 -1.05
C LEU A 57 12.71 4.27 -2.44
N PRO A 58 13.49 4.73 -3.44
CA PRO A 58 13.61 4.06 -4.74
C PRO A 58 13.99 2.59 -4.59
N ASP A 59 13.48 1.74 -5.48
CA ASP A 59 13.77 0.30 -5.55
C ASP A 59 13.50 -0.49 -4.24
N SER A 60 12.77 0.10 -3.30
CA SER A 60 12.50 -0.51 -1.99
C SER A 60 11.39 -1.56 -1.99
N GLY A 61 10.71 -1.71 -3.13
CA GLY A 61 9.71 -2.74 -3.34
C GLY A 61 8.80 -2.46 -4.53
N ALA A 62 7.59 -3.00 -4.46
CA ALA A 62 6.64 -3.02 -5.57
C ALA A 62 5.20 -3.10 -5.06
N ASP A 63 4.27 -2.75 -5.94
CA ASP A 63 2.90 -3.24 -5.88
C ASP A 63 2.82 -4.54 -6.69
N CYS A 64 2.26 -5.57 -6.06
CA CYS A 64 2.10 -6.89 -6.66
C CYS A 64 0.62 -7.26 -6.80
N PRO A 65 -0.21 -6.51 -7.56
CA PRO A 65 -1.64 -6.71 -7.57
C PRO A 65 -2.04 -8.03 -8.24
N LEU A 66 -3.16 -8.60 -7.80
CA LEU A 66 -3.85 -9.71 -8.47
C LEU A 66 -5.05 -9.15 -9.24
N VAL A 67 -5.00 -9.20 -10.56
CA VAL A 67 -6.13 -8.86 -11.42
C VAL A 67 -7.00 -10.10 -11.57
N ARG A 68 -8.22 -10.05 -11.07
CA ARG A 68 -9.16 -11.18 -11.12
C ARG A 68 -9.98 -11.18 -12.41
N PRO A 69 -10.53 -12.35 -12.82
CA PRO A 69 -11.40 -12.44 -13.99
C PRO A 69 -12.66 -11.58 -13.93
N ASP A 70 -13.13 -11.22 -12.73
CA ASP A 70 -14.29 -10.36 -12.50
C ASP A 70 -13.95 -8.86 -12.55
N GLY A 71 -12.70 -8.51 -12.87
CA GLY A 71 -12.24 -7.12 -12.99
C GLY A 71 -11.81 -6.48 -11.67
N VAL A 72 -11.97 -7.18 -10.53
CA VAL A 72 -11.47 -6.71 -9.25
C VAL A 72 -9.94 -6.81 -9.21
N ILE A 73 -9.28 -5.77 -8.70
CA ILE A 73 -7.84 -5.77 -8.49
C ILE A 73 -7.57 -5.83 -6.98
N ASP A 74 -6.94 -6.90 -6.52
CA ASP A 74 -6.47 -7.03 -5.14
C ASP A 74 -5.02 -6.55 -5.04
N PHE A 75 -4.80 -5.40 -4.41
CA PHE A 75 -3.49 -4.78 -4.20
C PHE A 75 -2.76 -5.40 -3.00
N ASP A 76 -1.44 -5.59 -3.12
CA ASP A 76 -0.52 -5.91 -2.03
C ASP A 76 0.81 -5.24 -2.37
N ALA A 77 0.97 -4.00 -1.92
CA ALA A 77 2.21 -3.25 -2.11
C ALA A 77 3.03 -3.23 -0.84
N ARG A 78 4.36 -3.30 -1.03
CA ARG A 78 5.36 -3.30 0.04
C ARG A 78 6.51 -2.42 -0.38
N TYR A 79 6.89 -1.48 0.48
CA TYR A 79 7.97 -0.53 0.22
C TYR A 79 8.46 0.12 1.52
N LEU A 80 9.57 0.86 1.44
CA LEU A 80 10.14 1.56 2.58
C LEU A 80 9.85 3.06 2.48
N LEU A 81 9.38 3.63 3.60
CA LEU A 81 9.36 5.07 3.82
C LEU A 81 10.59 5.46 4.64
N LYS A 82 11.16 6.62 4.34
CA LYS A 82 12.19 7.25 5.16
C LYS A 82 11.73 8.65 5.55
N THR A 83 11.56 8.91 6.84
CA THR A 83 11.19 10.22 7.35
C THR A 83 12.35 11.22 7.24
N ASP A 84 12.05 12.52 7.31
CA ASP A 84 13.05 13.58 7.22
C ASP A 84 14.09 13.54 8.36
N ASP A 85 13.72 13.00 9.54
CA ASP A 85 14.62 12.75 10.67
C ASP A 85 15.34 11.39 10.59
N GLY A 86 15.16 10.65 9.48
CA GLY A 86 15.95 9.48 9.12
C GLY A 86 15.41 8.13 9.59
N VAL A 87 14.21 8.07 10.17
CA VAL A 87 13.55 6.82 10.57
C VAL A 87 13.07 6.05 9.34
N LEU A 88 13.33 4.74 9.32
CA LEU A 88 12.81 3.82 8.30
C LEU A 88 11.51 3.17 8.77
N ILE A 89 10.51 3.16 7.90
CA ILE A 89 9.21 2.51 8.14
C ILE A 89 8.97 1.52 6.99
N TYR A 90 8.76 0.25 7.34
CA TYR A 90 8.26 -0.74 6.39
C TYR A 90 6.74 -0.56 6.25
N MET A 91 6.29 -0.27 5.03
CA MET A 91 4.88 -0.09 4.70
C MET A 91 4.37 -1.31 3.93
N GLN A 92 3.21 -1.83 4.35
CA GLN A 92 2.41 -2.75 3.56
C GLN A 92 0.99 -2.21 3.44
N ASN A 93 0.54 -1.91 2.23
CA ASN A 93 -0.84 -1.53 1.96
C ASN A 93 -1.54 -2.64 1.14
N ARG A 94 -2.72 -3.04 1.64
CA ARG A 94 -3.61 -3.98 0.97
C ARG A 94 -4.98 -3.34 0.78
N GLY A 95 -5.62 -3.67 -0.32
CA GLY A 95 -6.95 -3.20 -0.64
C GLY A 95 -7.46 -3.86 -1.91
N SER A 96 -8.72 -3.64 -2.22
CA SER A 96 -9.33 -4.11 -3.45
C SER A 96 -10.07 -2.95 -4.11
N THR A 97 -10.16 -2.96 -5.43
CA THR A 97 -11.11 -2.08 -6.14
C THR A 97 -12.55 -2.46 -5.79
N VAL A 98 -13.45 -1.47 -5.86
CA VAL A 98 -14.90 -1.68 -5.73
C VAL A 98 -15.54 -2.04 -7.06
#